data_AF-A0AAE0WH28-F1
#
_entry.id   AF-A0AAE0WH28-F1
#
_cell.length_a   1.000
_cell.length_b   1.000
_cell.length_c   1.000
_cell.angle_alpha   90.00
_cell.angle_beta   90.00
_cell.angle_gamma   90.00
#
_symmetry.space_group_name_H-M   'P 1'
#
loop_
_entity.id
_entity.type
_entity.pdbx_description
1 polymer ?
#
loop_
_entity_poly.entity_id
_entity_poly.type
_entity_poly.pdbx_seq_one_letter_code
_entity_poly.pdbx_strand_id
1 'polypeptide(L)'
;MAIGNTEQGRASSVVFPTLGVQQIQELSDAYFNTFNVLYPVLNREAFMNGTVARFLRDGYGDGDSGSVLALLVFALGAVAVDGVFERPISVVNGQPSGFRGGTVDHPPGLALFNEARRRLGFIWTQCTLESVQLNLLQATYYEATSRHLDFWRCTVAASMACQVLIRCEPIDWSSATGDLVKRAYWTCVLSEDLYHLDLDFPQTGIHTMEDEIPLPYFHEAQEQHQGSSVAGGSAQANQERSHFQYHFLAVIALRRLIARIHNVTHECRAIALDLFLRNWAVKADDHGAGALSIAPEEVSQSVILREPYG
;
A
#
# COMPACT_ATOMS: atom_id res chain seq x y z
N MET A 1 51.94 -27.40 -15.07
CA MET A 1 50.55 -27.10 -15.47
C MET A 1 49.62 -27.82 -14.50
N ALA A 2 49.12 -27.11 -13.51
CA ALA A 2 48.12 -27.63 -12.58
C ALA A 2 46.75 -27.11 -13.02
N ILE A 3 45.82 -28.03 -13.26
CA ILE A 3 44.45 -27.75 -13.68
C ILE A 3 43.69 -27.35 -12.41
N GLY A 4 43.29 -26.08 -12.33
CA GLY A 4 42.48 -25.55 -11.25
C GLY A 4 41.03 -26.01 -11.39
N ASN A 5 40.56 -26.75 -10.38
CA ASN A 5 39.14 -27.03 -10.22
C ASN A 5 38.42 -25.72 -9.87
N THR A 6 37.51 -25.29 -10.73
CA THR A 6 36.50 -24.28 -10.43
C THR A 6 35.48 -24.87 -9.47
N GLU A 7 35.63 -24.62 -8.18
CA GLU A 7 34.53 -24.73 -7.23
C GLU A 7 33.51 -23.64 -7.54
N GLN A 8 32.41 -24.02 -8.19
CA GLN A 8 31.22 -23.20 -8.30
C GLN A 8 30.67 -22.99 -6.90
N GLY A 9 30.75 -21.74 -6.42
CA GLY A 9 30.24 -21.30 -5.13
C GLY A 9 28.76 -21.65 -5.00
N ARG A 10 28.47 -22.71 -4.26
CA ARG A 10 27.13 -23.05 -3.81
C ARG A 10 26.74 -22.01 -2.77
N ALA A 11 25.76 -21.16 -3.10
CA ALA A 11 25.22 -20.15 -2.19
C ALA A 11 24.93 -20.79 -0.82
N SER A 12 25.43 -20.17 0.25
CA SER A 12 25.28 -20.65 1.61
C SER A 12 23.80 -20.55 2.01
N SER A 13 23.07 -21.65 1.87
CA SER A 13 21.71 -21.77 2.41
C SER A 13 21.77 -21.62 3.93
N VAL A 14 21.37 -20.45 4.44
CA VAL A 14 21.22 -20.22 5.88
C VAL A 14 19.94 -20.94 6.31
N VAL A 15 20.07 -21.90 7.23
CA VAL A 15 18.94 -22.63 7.84
C VAL A 15 18.19 -21.65 8.76
N PHE A 16 17.20 -20.96 8.21
CA PHE A 16 16.15 -20.31 9.01
C PHE A 16 15.28 -21.39 9.66
N PRO A 17 14.54 -21.12 10.76
CA PRO A 17 13.65 -22.11 11.36
C PRO A 17 12.76 -22.71 10.27
N THR A 18 12.80 -24.02 10.10
CA THR A 18 11.97 -24.71 9.11
C THR A 18 10.52 -24.55 9.55
N LEU A 19 9.84 -23.53 9.01
CA LEU A 19 8.40 -23.38 9.12
C LEU A 19 7.75 -24.68 8.63
N GLY A 20 6.93 -25.31 9.47
CA GLY A 20 6.17 -26.49 9.06
C GLY A 20 5.16 -26.11 7.97
N VAL A 21 4.79 -27.07 7.11
CA VAL A 21 3.77 -26.86 6.06
C VAL A 21 2.46 -26.33 6.67
N GLN A 22 2.08 -26.83 7.85
CA GLN A 22 0.91 -26.35 8.58
C GLN A 22 1.05 -24.87 8.97
N GLN A 23 2.20 -24.46 9.52
CA GLN A 23 2.43 -23.06 9.89
C GLN A 23 2.43 -22.14 8.67
N ILE A 24 3.00 -22.59 7.54
CA ILE A 24 2.97 -21.85 6.28
C ILE A 24 1.53 -21.61 5.83
N GLN A 25 0.68 -22.63 5.92
CA GLN A 25 -0.73 -22.51 5.59
C GLN A 25 -1.45 -21.53 6.54
N GLU A 26 -1.27 -21.69 7.85
CA GLU A 26 -1.89 -20.85 8.88
C GLU A 26 -1.51 -19.37 8.73
N LEU A 27 -0.21 -19.08 8.54
CA LEU A 27 0.29 -17.72 8.36
C LEU A 27 -0.19 -17.10 7.04
N SER A 28 -0.19 -17.89 5.95
CA SER A 28 -0.75 -17.44 4.67
C SER A 28 -2.23 -17.10 4.80
N ASP A 29 -2.98 -17.96 5.49
CA ASP A 29 -4.40 -17.76 5.72
C ASP A 29 -4.68 -16.50 6.54
N ALA A 30 -3.93 -16.31 7.61
CA ALA A 30 -4.02 -15.11 8.44
C ALA A 30 -3.74 -13.84 7.63
N TYR A 31 -2.69 -13.81 6.80
CA TYR A 31 -2.38 -12.67 5.94
C TYR A 31 -3.52 -12.35 4.95
N PHE A 32 -3.99 -13.36 4.21
CA PHE A 32 -5.01 -13.13 3.17
C PHE A 32 -6.37 -12.70 3.76
N ASN A 33 -6.66 -13.07 5.00
CA ASN A 33 -7.91 -12.72 5.68
C ASN A 33 -7.84 -11.38 6.42
N THR A 34 -6.67 -10.73 6.50
CA THR A 34 -6.46 -9.48 7.25
C THR A 34 -5.87 -8.38 6.37
N PHE A 35 -4.58 -8.48 6.04
CA PHE A 35 -3.85 -7.43 5.33
C PHE A 35 -4.20 -7.37 3.85
N ASN A 36 -4.35 -8.52 3.18
CA ASN A 36 -4.73 -8.52 1.75
C ASN A 36 -6.18 -8.06 1.52
N VAL A 37 -7.02 -8.03 2.57
CA VAL A 37 -8.37 -7.46 2.48
C VAL A 37 -8.31 -5.93 2.34
N LEU A 38 -7.36 -5.28 3.01
CA LEU A 38 -7.16 -3.83 2.97
C LEU A 38 -6.29 -3.42 1.78
N TYR A 39 -5.22 -4.18 1.54
CA TYR A 39 -4.24 -3.94 0.48
C TYR A 39 -4.14 -5.19 -0.41
N PRO A 40 -5.04 -5.37 -1.39
CA PRO A 40 -5.15 -6.60 -2.17
C PRO A 40 -4.08 -6.70 -3.27
N VAL A 41 -2.81 -6.65 -2.86
CA VAL A 41 -1.66 -6.61 -3.77
C VAL A 41 -1.29 -8.00 -4.30
N LEU A 42 -1.79 -9.08 -3.69
CA LEU A 42 -1.55 -10.46 -4.10
C LEU A 42 -2.84 -11.19 -4.51
N ASN A 43 -2.68 -12.17 -5.40
CA ASN A 43 -3.67 -13.22 -5.63
C ASN A 43 -3.34 -14.44 -4.75
N ARG A 44 -4.30 -14.88 -3.95
CA ARG A 44 -4.16 -16.04 -3.06
C ARG A 44 -3.81 -17.31 -3.81
N GLU A 45 -4.47 -17.61 -4.91
CA GLU A 45 -4.27 -18.87 -5.63
C GLU A 45 -2.88 -18.93 -6.29
N ALA A 46 -2.49 -17.89 -7.02
CA ALA A 46 -1.16 -17.75 -7.62
C ALA A 46 -0.07 -17.75 -6.54
N PHE A 47 -0.30 -17.13 -5.39
CA PHE A 47 0.65 -17.18 -4.28
C PHE A 47 0.82 -18.61 -3.74
N MET A 48 -0.27 -19.33 -3.45
CA MET A 48 -0.19 -20.69 -2.89
C MET A 48 0.38 -21.69 -3.91
N ASN A 49 -0.14 -21.69 -5.14
CA ASN A 49 0.21 -22.66 -6.18
C ASN A 49 1.53 -22.34 -6.88
N GLY A 50 1.89 -21.05 -6.95
CA GLY A 50 3.12 -20.58 -7.58
C GLY A 50 4.23 -20.37 -6.57
N THR A 51 4.06 -19.39 -5.68
CA THR A 51 5.11 -18.96 -4.76
C THR A 51 5.39 -19.99 -3.66
N VAL A 52 4.37 -20.40 -2.89
CA VAL A 52 4.54 -21.34 -1.77
C VAL A 52 4.96 -22.72 -2.25
N ALA A 53 4.36 -23.23 -3.33
CA ALA A 53 4.74 -24.52 -3.89
C ALA A 53 6.21 -24.57 -4.35
N ARG A 54 6.72 -23.49 -4.96
CA ARG A 54 8.14 -23.37 -5.32
C ARG A 54 9.01 -23.23 -4.08
N PHE A 55 8.62 -22.40 -3.13
CA PHE A 55 9.31 -22.22 -1.86
C PHE A 55 9.48 -23.54 -1.09
N LEU A 56 8.43 -24.35 -0.98
CA LEU A 56 8.48 -25.66 -0.31
C LEU A 56 9.40 -26.67 -1.00
N ARG A 57 9.57 -26.54 -2.32
CA ARG A 57 10.40 -27.46 -3.12
C ARG A 57 11.86 -27.02 -3.16
N ASP A 58 12.11 -25.73 -3.40
CA ASP A 58 13.42 -25.19 -3.75
C ASP A 58 14.10 -24.49 -2.54
N GLY A 59 13.35 -24.21 -1.47
CA GLY A 59 13.83 -23.48 -0.30
C GLY A 59 14.05 -22.00 -0.60
N TYR A 60 14.92 -21.35 0.18
CA TYR A 60 15.22 -19.93 0.04
C TYR A 60 16.37 -19.69 -0.96
N GLY A 61 16.05 -19.14 -2.13
CA GLY A 61 17.05 -18.68 -3.10
C GLY A 61 17.54 -17.27 -2.80
N ASP A 62 18.83 -16.99 -3.07
CA ASP A 62 19.32 -15.62 -3.13
C ASP A 62 18.83 -14.97 -4.44
N GLY A 63 18.36 -13.71 -4.36
CA GLY A 63 17.80 -13.01 -5.50
C GLY A 63 16.44 -13.52 -6.00
N ASP A 64 15.80 -14.46 -5.29
CA ASP A 64 14.47 -14.97 -5.63
C ASP A 64 13.38 -14.09 -4.98
N SER A 65 12.68 -13.31 -5.80
CA SER A 65 11.57 -12.46 -5.35
C SER A 65 10.45 -13.26 -4.71
N GLY A 66 10.21 -14.51 -5.17
CA GLY A 66 9.20 -15.40 -4.60
C GLY A 66 9.48 -15.75 -3.14
N SER A 67 10.72 -16.10 -2.82
CA SER A 67 11.17 -16.35 -1.45
C SER A 67 11.00 -15.14 -0.53
N VAL A 68 11.36 -13.93 -1.00
CA VAL A 68 11.18 -12.70 -0.22
C VAL A 68 9.69 -12.41 -0.01
N LEU A 69 8.87 -12.59 -1.04
CA LEU A 69 7.43 -12.37 -1.00
C LEU A 69 6.77 -13.32 0.01
N ALA A 70 7.14 -14.61 -0.01
CA ALA A 70 6.67 -15.59 0.97
C ALA A 70 7.04 -15.20 2.42
N LEU A 71 8.29 -14.81 2.67
CA LEU A 71 8.74 -14.39 4.00
C LEU A 71 7.97 -13.16 4.52
N LEU A 72 7.70 -12.17 3.65
CA LEU A 72 6.91 -10.99 4.02
C LEU A 72 5.45 -11.36 4.33
N VAL A 73 4.84 -12.22 3.52
CA VAL A 73 3.49 -12.75 3.77
C VAL A 73 3.43 -13.51 5.10
N PHE A 74 4.42 -14.35 5.40
CA PHE A 74 4.46 -15.09 6.67
C PHE A 74 4.71 -14.17 7.87
N ALA A 75 5.55 -13.15 7.73
CA ALA A 75 5.78 -12.15 8.77
C ALA A 75 4.49 -11.38 9.10
N LEU A 76 3.76 -10.93 8.07
CA LEU A 76 2.45 -10.30 8.24
C LEU A 76 1.41 -11.27 8.79
N GLY A 77 1.42 -12.54 8.37
CA GLY A 77 0.60 -13.59 8.94
C GLY A 77 0.81 -13.73 10.46
N ALA A 78 2.06 -13.66 10.92
CA ALA A 78 2.37 -13.69 12.34
C ALA A 78 1.82 -12.44 13.06
N VAL A 79 1.94 -11.26 12.46
CA VAL A 79 1.32 -10.03 12.99
C VAL A 79 -0.20 -10.16 13.06
N ALA A 80 -0.85 -10.79 12.09
CA ALA A 80 -2.30 -11.00 12.10
C ALA A 80 -2.74 -11.96 13.21
N VAL A 81 -2.01 -13.04 13.44
CA VAL A 81 -2.29 -14.00 14.52
C VAL A 81 -2.05 -13.35 15.89
N ASP A 82 -0.87 -12.77 16.09
CA ASP A 82 -0.46 -12.28 17.39
C ASP A 82 -1.16 -10.95 17.73
N GLY A 83 -1.42 -10.11 16.73
CA GLY A 83 -2.06 -8.80 16.87
C GLY A 83 -3.52 -8.84 17.33
N VAL A 84 -4.20 -10.00 17.22
CA VAL A 84 -5.58 -10.18 17.70
C VAL A 84 -5.63 -10.84 19.06
N PHE A 85 -4.85 -11.91 19.26
CA PHE A 85 -5.00 -12.81 20.40
C PHE A 85 -3.99 -12.59 21.52
N GLU A 86 -2.85 -11.93 21.24
CA GLU A 86 -1.84 -11.70 22.27
C GLU A 86 -2.15 -10.50 23.19
N ARG A 87 -1.28 -10.37 24.20
CA ARG A 87 -1.33 -9.28 25.17
C ARG A 87 -1.01 -7.94 24.49
N PRO A 88 -1.64 -6.84 24.93
CA PRO A 88 -1.25 -5.50 24.54
C PRO A 88 0.22 -5.24 24.85
N ILE A 89 0.90 -4.51 23.96
CA ILE A 89 2.31 -4.13 24.12
C ILE A 89 2.49 -3.20 25.34
N SER A 90 1.48 -2.39 25.65
CA SER A 90 1.48 -1.56 26.86
C SER A 90 0.09 -1.39 27.45
N VAL A 91 0.04 -1.05 28.74
CA VAL A 91 -1.17 -0.67 29.46
C VAL A 91 -0.88 0.61 30.22
N VAL A 92 -1.58 1.70 29.89
CA VAL A 92 -1.41 3.01 30.53
C VAL A 92 -2.71 3.35 31.24
N ASN A 93 -2.66 3.60 32.56
CA ASN A 93 -3.84 3.90 33.37
C ASN A 93 -4.97 2.85 33.24
N GLY A 94 -4.61 1.57 33.11
CA GLY A 94 -5.56 0.46 32.93
C GLY A 94 -6.15 0.35 31.52
N GLN A 95 -5.78 1.23 30.59
CA GLN A 95 -6.19 1.16 29.19
C GLN A 95 -5.13 0.41 28.36
N PRO A 96 -5.48 -0.73 27.73
CA PRO A 96 -4.56 -1.46 26.88
C PRO A 96 -4.31 -0.72 25.58
N SER A 97 -3.08 -0.81 25.06
CA SER A 97 -2.76 -0.32 23.72
C SER A 97 -3.53 -1.08 22.64
N GLY A 98 -3.81 -0.41 21.52
CA GLY A 98 -4.35 -1.06 20.31
C GLY A 98 -3.37 -2.05 19.68
N PHE A 99 -2.06 -1.85 19.90
CA PHE A 99 -1.02 -2.78 19.46
C PHE A 99 -0.87 -3.94 20.43
N ARG A 100 -0.85 -5.14 19.88
CA ARG A 100 -0.74 -6.42 20.58
C ARG A 100 0.30 -7.29 19.89
N GLY A 101 0.80 -8.26 20.64
CA GLY A 101 1.82 -9.17 20.15
C GLY A 101 3.21 -8.57 20.27
N GLY A 102 4.10 -9.29 20.94
CA GLY A 102 5.51 -8.90 21.09
C GLY A 102 5.77 -7.59 21.85
N THR A 103 6.84 -6.90 21.48
CA THR A 103 7.27 -5.60 22.03
C THR A 103 7.63 -4.62 20.91
N VAL A 104 7.87 -3.35 21.25
CA VAL A 104 8.33 -2.33 20.28
C VAL A 104 9.61 -2.78 19.56
N ASP A 105 10.57 -3.36 20.28
CA ASP A 105 11.84 -3.82 19.72
C ASP A 105 11.76 -5.22 19.09
N HIS A 106 10.73 -6.00 19.44
CA HIS A 106 10.54 -7.36 18.98
C HIS A 106 9.08 -7.61 18.56
N PRO A 107 8.62 -6.97 17.47
CA PRO A 107 7.27 -7.18 16.97
C PRO A 107 7.06 -8.61 16.45
N PRO A 108 5.81 -9.07 16.33
CA PRO A 108 5.47 -10.35 15.72
C PRO A 108 6.09 -10.54 14.34
N GLY A 109 6.54 -11.75 14.05
CA GLY A 109 7.13 -12.08 12.74
C GLY A 109 8.50 -11.43 12.44
N LEU A 110 9.13 -10.73 13.39
CA LEU A 110 10.37 -9.97 13.14
C LEU A 110 11.49 -10.81 12.53
N ALA A 111 11.65 -12.07 12.96
CA ALA A 111 12.67 -12.95 12.41
C ALA A 111 12.46 -13.18 10.89
N LEU A 112 11.23 -13.50 10.48
CA LEU A 112 10.87 -13.70 9.07
C LEU A 112 11.05 -12.41 8.27
N PHE A 113 10.63 -11.28 8.84
CA PHE A 113 10.80 -9.97 8.23
C PHE A 113 12.27 -9.58 8.02
N ASN A 114 13.13 -9.84 9.01
CA ASN A 114 14.57 -9.57 8.92
C ASN A 114 15.24 -10.45 7.87
N GLU A 115 14.81 -11.70 7.70
CA GLU A 115 15.31 -12.57 6.63
C GLU A 115 14.87 -12.08 5.26
N ALA A 116 13.61 -11.63 5.12
CA ALA A 116 13.14 -11.01 3.88
C ALA A 116 14.00 -9.80 3.50
N ARG A 117 14.24 -8.89 4.45
CA ARG A 117 15.09 -7.71 4.27
C ARG A 117 16.52 -8.06 3.86
N ARG A 118 17.11 -9.10 4.45
CA ARG A 118 18.47 -9.57 4.11
C ARG A 118 18.55 -9.97 2.64
N ARG A 119 17.54 -10.68 2.14
CA ARG A 119 17.48 -11.21 0.76
C ARG A 119 17.10 -10.16 -0.27
N LEU A 120 16.30 -9.17 0.14
CA LEU A 120 15.80 -8.12 -0.72
C LEU A 120 16.92 -7.28 -1.37
N GLY A 121 18.09 -7.16 -0.73
CA GLY A 121 19.21 -6.38 -1.24
C GLY A 121 19.64 -6.71 -2.68
N PHE A 122 19.47 -7.95 -3.13
CA PHE A 122 19.83 -8.38 -4.49
C PHE A 122 18.83 -7.94 -5.57
N ILE A 123 17.59 -7.65 -5.19
CA ILE A 123 16.49 -7.36 -6.12
C ILE A 123 15.88 -5.97 -5.90
N TRP A 124 16.38 -5.20 -4.93
CA TRP A 124 15.83 -3.91 -4.52
C TRP A 124 15.69 -2.89 -5.66
N THR A 125 16.62 -2.89 -6.63
CA THR A 125 16.62 -1.91 -7.73
C THR A 125 15.73 -2.30 -8.91
N GLN A 126 15.07 -3.46 -8.85
CA GLN A 126 14.18 -3.91 -9.91
C GLN A 126 12.87 -3.11 -9.90
N CYS A 127 12.28 -2.93 -11.08
CA CYS A 127 11.01 -2.23 -11.27
C CYS A 127 9.98 -3.19 -11.88
N THR A 128 9.85 -4.38 -11.31
CA THR A 128 8.85 -5.38 -11.71
C THR A 128 7.62 -5.30 -10.82
N LEU A 129 6.52 -5.97 -11.20
CA LEU A 129 5.33 -6.10 -10.35
C LEU A 129 5.69 -6.69 -8.97
N GLU A 130 6.52 -7.73 -8.93
CA GLU A 130 6.98 -8.33 -7.68
C GLU A 130 7.75 -7.31 -6.84
N SER A 131 8.58 -6.47 -7.46
CA SER A 131 9.33 -5.43 -6.74
C SER A 131 8.40 -4.41 -6.08
N VAL A 132 7.32 -4.02 -6.77
CA VAL A 132 6.28 -3.15 -6.20
C VAL A 132 5.56 -3.86 -5.04
N GLN A 133 5.14 -5.10 -5.23
CA GLN A 133 4.48 -5.91 -4.20
C GLN A 133 5.36 -6.10 -2.96
N LEU A 134 6.66 -6.38 -3.14
CA LEU A 134 7.62 -6.52 -2.04
C LEU A 134 7.76 -5.23 -1.23
N ASN A 135 7.81 -4.07 -1.89
CA ASN A 135 7.87 -2.77 -1.21
C ASN A 135 6.56 -2.45 -0.48
N LEU A 136 5.39 -2.74 -1.08
CA LEU A 136 4.09 -2.57 -0.42
C LEU A 136 3.92 -3.48 0.80
N LEU A 137 4.30 -4.76 0.69
CA LEU A 137 4.24 -5.70 1.82
C LEU A 137 5.17 -5.29 2.97
N GLN A 138 6.37 -4.78 2.65
CA GLN A 138 7.26 -4.20 3.67
C GLN A 138 6.65 -2.97 4.32
N ALA A 139 6.05 -2.08 3.52
CA ALA A 139 5.34 -0.93 4.05
C ALA A 139 4.28 -1.41 5.04
N THR A 140 3.38 -2.30 4.63
CA THR A 140 2.32 -2.86 5.50
C THR A 140 2.87 -3.44 6.80
N TYR A 141 4.02 -4.14 6.77
CA TYR A 141 4.65 -4.65 7.99
C TYR A 141 5.13 -3.51 8.91
N TYR A 142 5.76 -2.48 8.35
CA TYR A 142 6.17 -1.31 9.12
C TYR A 142 4.97 -0.55 9.70
N GLU A 143 3.87 -0.39 8.95
CA GLU A 143 2.63 0.21 9.47
C GLU A 143 2.05 -0.61 10.62
N ALA A 144 1.93 -1.93 10.44
CA ALA A 144 1.38 -2.83 11.45
C ALA A 144 2.21 -2.88 12.75
N THR A 145 3.47 -2.45 12.69
CA THR A 145 4.41 -2.37 13.81
C THR A 145 4.68 -0.93 14.27
N SER A 146 3.82 0.02 13.90
CA SER A 146 3.88 1.45 14.29
C SER A 146 5.11 2.22 13.78
N ARG A 147 5.76 1.74 12.72
CA ARG A 147 6.95 2.36 12.10
C ARG A 147 6.56 3.20 10.88
N HIS A 148 5.80 4.26 11.12
CA HIS A 148 5.18 5.12 10.10
C HIS A 148 6.18 5.77 9.12
N LEU A 149 7.37 6.17 9.57
CA LEU A 149 8.42 6.70 8.68
C LEU A 149 8.99 5.64 7.73
N ASP A 150 9.15 4.41 8.22
CA ASP A 150 9.64 3.30 7.40
C ASP A 150 8.57 2.83 6.42
N PHE A 151 7.29 2.82 6.84
CA PHE A 151 6.14 2.63 5.95
C PHE A 151 6.21 3.61 4.77
N TRP A 152 6.29 4.91 5.05
CA TRP A 152 6.29 5.93 4.02
C TRP A 152 7.44 5.75 3.03
N ARG A 153 8.66 5.45 3.51
CA ARG A 153 9.82 5.18 2.65
C ARG A 153 9.62 3.98 1.73
N CYS A 154 9.03 2.90 2.25
CA CYS A 154 8.70 1.73 1.44
C CYS A 154 7.59 2.03 0.42
N THR A 155 6.58 2.81 0.79
CA THR A 155 5.53 3.27 -0.13
C THR A 155 6.11 4.13 -1.26
N VAL A 156 7.01 5.08 -0.95
CA VAL A 156 7.72 5.87 -1.97
C VAL A 156 8.50 4.97 -2.93
N ALA A 157 9.23 3.98 -2.41
CA ALA A 157 9.95 3.03 -3.25
C ALA A 157 9.01 2.20 -4.15
N ALA A 158 7.89 1.72 -3.60
CA ALA A 158 6.85 1.01 -4.35
C ALA A 158 6.28 1.88 -5.47
N SER A 159 5.91 3.12 -5.17
CA SER A 159 5.34 4.05 -6.14
C SER A 159 6.32 4.38 -7.26
N MET A 160 7.58 4.65 -6.94
CA MET A 160 8.62 4.92 -7.95
C MET A 160 8.83 3.71 -8.87
N ALA A 161 8.93 2.50 -8.31
CA ALA A 161 9.05 1.27 -9.09
C ALA A 161 7.80 1.02 -9.95
N CYS A 162 6.60 1.30 -9.42
CA CYS A 162 5.34 1.14 -10.12
C CYS A 162 5.21 2.11 -11.31
N GLN A 163 5.61 3.36 -11.10
CA GLN A 163 5.66 4.37 -12.15
C GLN A 163 6.60 3.97 -13.30
N VAL A 164 7.76 3.38 -13.00
CA VAL A 164 8.69 2.86 -14.01
C VAL A 164 8.07 1.66 -14.73
N LEU A 165 7.55 0.68 -13.98
CA LEU A 165 6.88 -0.50 -14.54
C LEU A 165 5.81 -0.11 -15.56
N ILE A 166 4.91 0.79 -15.20
CA ILE A 166 3.78 1.19 -16.04
C ILE A 166 4.24 1.93 -17.30
N ARG A 167 5.28 2.77 -17.20
CA ARG A 167 5.76 3.57 -18.34
C ARG A 167 6.66 2.80 -19.30
N CYS A 168 7.36 1.79 -18.80
CA CYS A 168 8.39 1.09 -19.57
C CYS A 168 7.93 -0.27 -20.11
N GLU A 169 6.91 -0.89 -19.53
CA GLU A 169 6.43 -2.21 -19.96
C GLU A 169 5.04 -2.12 -20.62
N PRO A 170 4.82 -2.81 -21.75
CA PRO A 170 3.48 -2.91 -22.35
C PRO A 170 2.60 -3.82 -21.48
N ILE A 171 1.64 -3.23 -20.76
CA ILE A 171 0.73 -3.98 -19.88
C ILE A 171 -0.58 -4.28 -20.60
N ASP A 172 -0.93 -5.55 -20.70
CA ASP A 172 -2.30 -5.96 -21.02
C ASP A 172 -3.19 -5.83 -19.78
N TRP A 173 -3.96 -4.74 -19.71
CA TRP A 173 -4.87 -4.42 -18.61
C TRP A 173 -6.03 -5.42 -18.42
N SER A 174 -6.29 -6.27 -19.42
CA SER A 174 -7.30 -7.33 -19.34
C SER A 174 -6.76 -8.64 -18.76
N SER A 175 -5.43 -8.79 -18.69
CA SER A 175 -4.79 -9.97 -18.14
C SER A 175 -4.84 -10.03 -16.60
N ALA A 176 -4.65 -11.23 -16.03
CA ALA A 176 -4.53 -11.42 -14.59
C ALA A 176 -3.33 -10.63 -14.01
N THR A 177 -2.21 -10.58 -14.73
CA THR A 177 -1.04 -9.78 -14.34
C THR A 177 -1.34 -8.29 -14.38
N GLY A 178 -2.00 -7.81 -15.45
CA GLY A 178 -2.43 -6.42 -15.55
C GLY A 178 -3.39 -6.03 -14.42
N ASP A 179 -4.24 -6.95 -13.98
CA ASP A 179 -5.08 -6.75 -12.81
C ASP A 179 -4.28 -6.54 -11.52
N LEU A 180 -3.25 -7.35 -11.28
CA LEU A 180 -2.35 -7.17 -10.14
C LEU A 180 -1.57 -5.85 -10.22
N VAL A 181 -1.17 -5.40 -11.42
CA VAL A 181 -0.55 -4.07 -11.58
C VAL A 181 -1.52 -2.96 -11.21
N LYS A 182 -2.80 -3.04 -11.65
CA LYS A 182 -3.82 -2.06 -11.23
C LYS A 182 -3.99 -2.05 -9.71
N ARG A 183 -4.08 -3.23 -9.07
CA ARG A 183 -4.20 -3.32 -7.61
C ARG A 183 -3.00 -2.68 -6.92
N ALA A 184 -1.78 -3.01 -7.34
CA ALA A 184 -0.55 -2.44 -6.79
C ALA A 184 -0.47 -0.92 -6.96
N TYR A 185 -0.82 -0.39 -8.15
CA TYR A 185 -0.89 1.04 -8.43
C TYR A 185 -1.86 1.75 -7.48
N TRP A 186 -3.10 1.26 -7.40
CA TRP A 186 -4.12 1.88 -6.55
C TRP A 186 -3.78 1.78 -5.07
N THR A 187 -3.12 0.70 -4.63
CA THR A 187 -2.59 0.61 -3.27
C THR A 187 -1.52 1.68 -3.02
N CYS A 188 -0.55 1.87 -3.92
CA CYS A 188 0.45 2.93 -3.79
C CYS A 188 -0.18 4.32 -3.65
N VAL A 189 -1.14 4.61 -4.54
CA VAL A 189 -1.89 5.87 -4.58
C VAL A 189 -2.62 6.12 -3.25
N LEU A 190 -3.36 5.13 -2.75
CA LEU A 190 -4.09 5.23 -1.47
C LEU A 190 -3.14 5.38 -0.27
N SER A 191 -2.06 4.62 -0.23
CA SER A 191 -1.06 4.67 0.85
C SER A 191 -0.33 6.01 0.92
N GLU A 192 0.02 6.61 -0.22
CA GLU A 192 0.62 7.95 -0.25
C GLU A 192 -0.34 9.02 0.22
N ASP A 193 -1.60 8.98 -0.20
CA ASP A 193 -2.59 9.98 0.23
C ASP A 193 -2.87 9.92 1.71
N LEU A 194 -3.00 8.71 2.28
CA LEU A 194 -3.26 8.55 3.70
C LEU A 194 -2.19 9.28 4.54
N TYR A 195 -0.91 9.06 4.23
CA TYR A 195 0.18 9.64 5.00
C TYR A 195 0.48 11.08 4.61
N HIS A 196 0.15 11.50 3.39
CA HIS A 196 0.19 12.91 3.02
C HIS A 196 -0.88 13.70 3.79
N LEU A 197 -2.10 13.19 3.87
CA LEU A 197 -3.19 13.84 4.59
C LEU A 197 -2.96 13.87 6.10
N ASP A 198 -2.47 12.78 6.68
CA ASP A 198 -2.30 12.66 8.13
C ASP A 198 -1.02 13.34 8.65
N LEU A 199 0.07 13.30 7.87
CA LEU A 199 1.41 13.67 8.34
C LEU A 199 2.16 14.66 7.44
N ASP A 200 1.54 15.13 6.35
CA ASP A 200 2.13 16.04 5.35
C ASP A 200 3.44 15.52 4.75
N PHE A 201 3.53 14.20 4.57
CA PHE A 201 4.69 13.60 3.91
C PHE A 201 4.67 13.86 2.39
N PRO A 202 5.86 14.02 1.77
CA PRO A 202 5.93 14.32 0.36
C PRO A 202 5.52 13.12 -0.48
N GLN A 203 4.80 13.41 -1.56
CA GLN A 203 4.29 12.44 -2.52
C GLN A 203 5.22 12.30 -3.73
N THR A 204 5.20 11.13 -4.37
CA THR A 204 6.01 10.84 -5.56
C THR A 204 5.41 11.35 -6.87
N GLY A 205 4.18 11.87 -6.82
CA GLY A 205 3.42 12.24 -8.01
C GLY A 205 2.75 11.06 -8.72
N ILE A 206 2.74 9.86 -8.14
CA ILE A 206 2.08 8.69 -8.74
C ILE A 206 0.60 8.93 -9.08
N HIS A 207 -0.09 9.77 -8.31
CA HIS A 207 -1.50 10.13 -8.55
C HIS A 207 -1.74 10.80 -9.91
N THR A 208 -0.72 11.39 -10.54
CA THR A 208 -0.85 12.06 -11.85
C THR A 208 -1.20 11.11 -12.98
N MET A 209 -1.02 9.80 -12.78
CA MET A 209 -1.34 8.76 -13.77
C MET A 209 -2.76 8.21 -13.61
N GLU A 210 -3.58 8.74 -12.68
CA GLU A 210 -4.85 8.12 -12.29
C GLU A 210 -5.89 7.98 -13.40
N ASP A 211 -5.82 8.82 -14.42
CA ASP A 211 -6.71 8.77 -15.59
C ASP A 211 -6.29 7.69 -16.60
N GLU A 212 -5.02 7.29 -16.59
CA GLU A 212 -4.46 6.28 -17.49
C GLU A 212 -4.66 4.85 -16.96
N ILE A 213 -4.79 4.70 -15.64
CA ILE A 213 -4.85 3.38 -14.99
C ILE A 213 -6.30 2.96 -14.72
N PRO A 214 -6.78 1.84 -15.29
CA PRO A 214 -8.14 1.36 -15.04
C PRO A 214 -8.33 0.93 -13.58
N LEU A 215 -9.59 0.80 -13.16
CA LEU A 215 -9.92 0.17 -11.89
C LEU A 215 -9.62 -1.35 -11.95
N PRO A 216 -9.19 -1.97 -10.84
CA PRO A 216 -9.02 -3.42 -10.79
C PRO A 216 -10.35 -4.16 -10.96
N TYR A 217 -10.33 -5.24 -11.74
CA TYR A 217 -11.49 -6.08 -12.02
C TYR A 217 -11.62 -7.26 -11.04
N PHE A 218 -10.52 -7.70 -10.42
CA PHE A 218 -10.51 -8.86 -9.54
C PHE A 218 -11.03 -10.15 -10.22
N HIS A 219 -10.43 -10.52 -11.35
CA HIS A 219 -10.85 -11.68 -12.18
C HIS A 219 -11.14 -12.96 -11.36
N GLU A 220 -10.32 -13.24 -10.33
CA GLU A 220 -10.48 -14.39 -9.43
C GLU A 220 -11.80 -14.40 -8.66
N ALA A 221 -12.26 -13.22 -8.23
CA ALA A 221 -13.52 -13.11 -7.51
C ALA A 221 -14.70 -13.45 -8.42
N GLN A 222 -14.61 -13.13 -9.71
CA GLN A 222 -15.67 -13.38 -10.69
C GLN A 222 -15.73 -14.85 -11.13
N GLU A 223 -14.59 -15.49 -11.37
CA GLU A 223 -14.51 -16.90 -11.78
C GLU A 223 -14.98 -17.85 -10.67
N GLN A 224 -14.67 -17.55 -9.41
CA GLN A 224 -15.12 -18.35 -8.26
C GLN A 224 -16.63 -18.27 -8.02
N HIS A 225 -17.29 -17.17 -8.40
CA HIS A 225 -18.75 -17.05 -8.37
C HIS A 225 -19.44 -17.83 -9.49
N GLN A 226 -18.75 -18.10 -10.61
CA GLN A 226 -19.31 -18.80 -11.76
C GLN A 226 -18.97 -20.30 -11.80
N GLY A 227 -17.88 -20.75 -11.15
CA GLY A 227 -17.37 -22.12 -11.21
C GLY A 227 -17.76 -23.07 -10.07
N SER A 228 -18.41 -22.61 -9.00
CA SER A 228 -18.70 -23.44 -7.80
C SER A 228 -20.05 -24.19 -7.87
N SER A 229 -20.36 -24.84 -8.99
CA SER A 229 -21.53 -25.76 -9.11
C SER A 229 -21.16 -27.25 -9.10
N VAL A 230 -19.87 -27.61 -8.98
CA VAL A 230 -19.43 -29.02 -9.03
C VAL A 230 -18.33 -29.35 -8.02
N ALA A 231 -18.63 -29.30 -6.72
CA ALA A 231 -18.01 -30.17 -5.69
C ALA A 231 -18.68 -29.89 -4.33
N GLY A 232 -19.21 -30.93 -3.68
CA GLY A 232 -20.07 -30.88 -2.49
C GLY A 232 -19.45 -30.36 -1.18
N GLY A 233 -18.92 -29.14 -1.17
CA GLY A 233 -18.68 -28.35 0.04
C GLY A 233 -19.91 -27.50 0.37
N SER A 234 -20.26 -27.38 1.66
CA SER A 234 -21.45 -26.69 2.15
C SER A 234 -21.63 -25.29 1.53
N ALA A 235 -22.79 -25.07 0.89
CA ALA A 235 -23.19 -23.81 0.27
C ALA A 235 -23.16 -22.58 1.20
N GLN A 236 -23.06 -22.80 2.52
CA GLN A 236 -23.02 -21.77 3.55
C GLN A 236 -21.63 -21.16 3.76
N ALA A 237 -20.54 -21.90 3.51
CA ALA A 237 -19.17 -21.37 3.64
C ALA A 237 -18.75 -20.48 2.45
N ASN A 238 -19.50 -20.52 1.35
CA ASN A 238 -19.24 -19.69 0.17
C ASN A 238 -19.84 -18.28 0.29
N GLN A 239 -20.72 -18.05 1.26
CA GLN A 239 -21.50 -16.81 1.42
C GLN A 239 -20.83 -15.78 2.36
N GLU A 240 -19.83 -16.21 3.13
CA GLU A 240 -19.00 -15.34 4.01
C GLU A 240 -17.60 -15.07 3.42
N ARG A 241 -17.43 -15.12 2.09
CA ARG A 241 -16.18 -14.66 1.48
C ARG A 241 -16.13 -13.14 1.55
N SER A 242 -15.11 -12.61 2.22
CA SER A 242 -14.88 -11.16 2.37
C SER A 242 -15.02 -10.48 1.01
N HIS A 243 -15.98 -9.55 0.90
CA HIS A 243 -16.22 -8.72 -0.27
C HIS A 243 -15.16 -7.60 -0.41
N PHE A 244 -13.90 -7.95 -0.16
CA PHE A 244 -12.79 -7.01 -0.03
C PHE A 244 -12.57 -6.20 -1.32
N GLN A 245 -12.85 -6.77 -2.48
CA GLN A 245 -12.77 -6.07 -3.76
C GLN A 245 -13.67 -4.84 -3.80
N TYR A 246 -14.91 -4.94 -3.27
CA TYR A 246 -15.84 -3.82 -3.24
C TYR A 246 -15.41 -2.78 -2.21
N HIS A 247 -14.85 -3.21 -1.08
CA HIS A 247 -14.25 -2.30 -0.11
C HIS A 247 -13.11 -1.49 -0.76
N PHE A 248 -12.17 -2.16 -1.42
CA PHE A 248 -11.05 -1.51 -2.09
C PHE A 248 -11.50 -0.53 -3.18
N LEU A 249 -12.45 -0.92 -4.03
CA LEU A 249 -13.03 -0.05 -5.05
C LEU A 249 -13.79 1.14 -4.46
N ALA A 250 -14.50 0.94 -3.35
CA ALA A 250 -15.20 2.02 -2.64
C ALA A 250 -14.20 3.03 -2.07
N VAL A 251 -13.08 2.58 -1.50
CA VAL A 251 -12.02 3.47 -0.99
C VAL A 251 -11.41 4.32 -2.12
N ILE A 252 -11.15 3.72 -3.29
CA ILE A 252 -10.70 4.47 -4.48
C ILE A 252 -11.74 5.52 -4.90
N ALA A 253 -13.02 5.12 -4.96
CA ALA A 253 -14.11 6.02 -5.35
C ALA A 253 -14.27 7.20 -4.37
N LEU A 254 -14.15 6.93 -3.07
CA LEU A 254 -14.18 7.95 -2.02
C LEU A 254 -13.01 8.92 -2.14
N ARG A 255 -11.77 8.43 -2.32
CA ARG A 255 -10.58 9.27 -2.56
C ARG A 255 -10.79 10.20 -3.76
N ARG A 256 -11.26 9.66 -4.89
CA ARG A 256 -11.57 10.46 -6.09
C ARG A 256 -12.69 11.48 -5.85
N LEU A 257 -13.68 11.15 -5.03
CA LEU A 257 -14.73 12.11 -4.66
C LEU A 257 -14.17 13.24 -3.79
N ILE A 258 -13.35 12.93 -2.79
CA ILE A 258 -12.69 13.90 -1.92
C ILE A 258 -11.80 14.83 -2.73
N ALA A 259 -10.96 14.30 -3.64
CA ALA A 259 -10.10 15.09 -4.50
C ALA A 259 -10.91 16.08 -5.38
N ARG A 260 -12.03 15.62 -5.96
CA ARG A 260 -12.93 16.49 -6.74
C ARG A 260 -13.57 17.59 -5.90
N ILE A 261 -14.05 17.26 -4.70
CA ILE A 261 -14.63 18.26 -3.79
C ILE A 261 -13.59 19.31 -3.40
N HIS A 262 -12.38 18.86 -3.09
CA HIS A 262 -11.26 19.73 -2.75
C HIS A 262 -10.92 20.69 -3.90
N ASN A 263 -10.78 20.17 -5.12
CA ASN A 263 -10.48 20.98 -6.31
C ASN A 263 -11.57 22.02 -6.58
N VAL A 264 -12.86 21.63 -6.56
CA VAL A 264 -13.98 22.56 -6.73
C VAL A 264 -13.97 23.64 -5.65
N THR A 265 -13.66 23.29 -4.40
CA THR A 265 -13.61 24.25 -3.29
C THR A 265 -12.50 25.29 -3.50
N HIS A 266 -11.31 24.86 -3.94
CA HIS A 266 -10.20 25.75 -4.26
C HIS A 266 -10.51 26.64 -5.47
N GLU A 267 -11.12 26.09 -6.52
CA GLU A 267 -11.56 26.86 -7.69
C GLU A 267 -12.58 27.93 -7.31
N CYS A 268 -13.61 27.57 -6.53
CA CYS A 268 -14.59 28.54 -6.02
C CYS A 268 -13.94 29.65 -5.21
N ARG A 269 -12.95 29.32 -4.37
CA ARG A 269 -12.20 30.31 -3.58
C ARG A 269 -11.37 31.24 -4.48
N ALA A 270 -10.71 30.70 -5.51
CA ALA A 270 -9.93 31.47 -6.47
C ALA A 270 -10.82 32.42 -7.29
N ILE A 271 -11.97 31.94 -7.76
CA ILE A 271 -12.96 32.76 -8.50
C ILE A 271 -13.51 33.87 -7.60
N ALA A 272 -13.84 33.56 -6.34
CA ALA A 272 -14.32 34.57 -5.40
C ALA A 272 -13.26 35.67 -5.15
N LEU A 273 -11.98 35.30 -5.06
CA LEU A 273 -10.88 36.25 -4.92
C LEU A 273 -10.72 37.11 -6.18
N ASP A 274 -10.77 36.51 -7.38
CA ASP A 274 -10.69 37.25 -8.66
C ASP A 274 -11.86 38.24 -8.80
N LEU A 275 -13.09 37.81 -8.51
CA LEU A 275 -14.27 38.67 -8.52
C LEU A 275 -14.17 39.82 -7.50
N PHE A 276 -13.66 39.54 -6.30
CA PHE A 276 -13.41 40.56 -5.29
C PHE A 276 -12.39 41.59 -5.77
N LEU A 277 -11.25 41.15 -6.31
CA LEU A 277 -10.20 42.03 -6.83
C LEU A 277 -10.69 42.88 -8.00
N ARG A 278 -11.47 42.31 -8.93
CA ARG A 278 -12.07 43.05 -10.05
C ARG A 278 -13.06 44.11 -9.57
N ASN A 279 -13.95 43.77 -8.64
CA ASN A 279 -14.90 44.74 -8.08
C ASN A 279 -14.20 45.85 -7.31
N TRP A 280 -13.12 45.52 -6.59
CA TRP A 280 -12.30 46.52 -5.90
C TRP A 280 -11.63 47.47 -6.91
N ALA A 281 -11.03 46.94 -7.98
CA ALA A 281 -10.38 47.74 -9.02
C ALA A 281 -11.35 48.72 -9.71
N VAL A 282 -12.54 48.25 -10.09
CA VAL A 282 -13.59 49.11 -10.68
C VAL A 282 -13.99 50.23 -9.71
N LYS A 283 -14.14 49.90 -8.42
CA LYS A 283 -14.52 50.87 -7.39
C LYS A 283 -13.40 51.88 -7.08
N ALA A 284 -12.13 51.48 -7.25
CA ALA A 284 -10.98 52.38 -7.11
C ALA A 284 -10.92 53.41 -8.27
N ASP A 285 -11.23 52.98 -9.49
CA ASP A 285 -11.28 53.84 -10.68
C ASP A 285 -12.45 54.85 -10.62
N ASP A 286 -13.63 54.42 -10.17
CA ASP A 286 -14.82 55.28 -10.04
C ASP A 286 -14.67 56.41 -9.00
N HIS A 287 -13.81 56.22 -7.99
CA HIS A 287 -13.60 57.20 -6.92
C HIS A 287 -12.39 58.12 -7.13
N GLY A 288 -11.68 58.03 -8.28
CA GLY A 288 -10.53 58.90 -8.57
C GLY A 288 -9.39 58.79 -7.55
N ALA A 289 -9.30 57.65 -6.85
CA ALA A 289 -8.25 57.40 -5.88
C ALA A 289 -6.97 57.00 -6.64
N GLY A 290 -6.12 58.00 -6.93
CA GLY A 290 -4.78 57.75 -7.45
C GLY A 290 -4.05 56.68 -6.61
N ALA A 291 -3.49 55.69 -7.31
CA ALA A 291 -2.86 54.49 -6.77
C ALA A 291 -2.05 54.72 -5.49
N LEU A 292 -2.66 54.41 -4.34
CA LEU A 292 -1.93 54.12 -3.12
C LEU A 292 -1.59 52.62 -3.16
N SER A 293 -0.33 52.34 -3.47
CA SER A 293 0.30 51.03 -3.38
C SER A 293 0.13 50.50 -1.95
N ILE A 294 -0.84 49.61 -1.76
CA ILE A 294 -0.92 48.74 -0.58
C ILE A 294 -0.53 47.34 -1.07
N ALA A 295 0.56 46.82 -0.53
CA ALA A 295 1.09 45.52 -0.88
C ALA A 295 0.11 44.39 -0.51
N PRO A 296 0.05 43.29 -1.28
CA PRO A 296 -0.97 42.24 -1.14
C PRO A 296 -0.92 41.43 0.18
N GLU A 297 0.06 41.66 1.06
CA GLU A 297 0.16 40.94 2.35
C GLU A 297 -0.86 41.38 3.41
N GLU A 298 -1.34 42.63 3.41
CA GLU A 298 -2.25 43.10 4.47
C GLU A 298 -3.71 42.64 4.29
N VAL A 299 -4.13 42.26 3.08
CA VAL A 299 -5.52 41.84 2.82
C VAL A 299 -5.76 40.42 3.34
N SER A 300 -4.75 39.55 3.34
CA SER A 300 -4.89 38.16 3.78
C SER A 300 -5.19 38.02 5.28
N GLN A 301 -4.80 38.99 6.11
CA GLN A 301 -5.11 38.98 7.56
C GLN A 301 -6.52 39.47 7.88
N SER A 302 -7.10 40.33 7.04
CA SER A 302 -8.43 40.92 7.31
C SER A 302 -9.61 39.93 7.16
N VAL A 303 -9.40 38.83 6.42
CA VAL A 303 -10.41 37.76 6.25
C VAL A 303 -10.36 36.72 7.39
N ILE A 304 -9.29 36.70 8.19
CA ILE A 304 -9.05 35.67 9.22
C ILE A 304 -9.77 35.95 10.55
N LEU A 305 -10.35 37.14 10.78
CA LEU A 305 -10.91 37.52 12.10
C LEU A 305 -12.40 37.87 12.12
N ARG A 306 -13.26 37.15 11.38
CA ARG A 306 -14.72 37.20 11.61
C ARG A 306 -15.38 35.83 11.55
N GLU A 307 -15.18 35.02 12.58
CA GLU A 307 -16.26 34.13 13.02
C GLU A 307 -17.23 34.94 13.88
N PRO A 308 -18.55 34.91 13.62
CA PRO A 308 -19.52 35.35 14.61
C PRO A 308 -19.90 34.14 15.48
N TYR A 309 -19.51 34.20 16.75
CA TYR A 309 -20.31 33.59 17.80
C TYR A 309 -21.74 34.16 17.75
N GLY A 310 -22.72 33.26 17.66
CA GLY A 310 -24.15 33.51 17.74
C GLY A 310 -24.89 32.19 17.71
#